data_AF-A0A852LAF1-F1
#
_entry.id   AF-A0A852LAF1-F1
#
_cell.length_a   1.000
_cell.length_b   1.000
_cell.length_c   1.000
_cell.angle_alpha   90.00
_cell.angle_beta   90.00
_cell.angle_gamma   90.00
#
_symmetry.space_group_name_H-M   'P 1'
#
loop_
_entity.id
_entity.type
_entity.pdbx_description
1 polymer ?
#
loop_
_entity_poly.entity_id
_entity_poly.type
_entity_poly.pdbx_seq_one_letter_code
_entity_poly.pdbx_strand_id
1 'polypeptide(L)'
;RVPSRSSSRESLLLLQPLDLTGANVVVRPVHGSIVGEKHCFQVLTGRGRWAFGCASVAERDRWIETLRRTAQPNKDNCERLELALSLWVYEARDLPPRRRIRCHLHLDGTLFARTTAKVAGADGELFWGELFQLAALPPCRSLTLTLCRDDQASQAVASVTVPLAELAATRQPLERWYPLSAAGAGERVPALRVRGRYREVKVLPIVRYKELAEFITFHYRELCARLEPTIAVRHKEELAGALVRVLQSTGKAKSFLIDLGVAELDRFDEREALIFRENTLATKAIDE
;
A
#
# COMPACT_ATOMS: atom_id res chain seq x y z
N ARG A 1 -10.51 -15.36 17.62
CA ARG A 1 -9.82 -16.65 17.37
C ARG A 1 -8.43 -16.34 16.82
N VAL A 2 -7.39 -16.90 17.43
CA VAL A 2 -5.98 -16.74 17.03
C VAL A 2 -5.82 -17.27 15.60
N PRO A 3 -5.10 -16.58 14.68
CA PRO A 3 -4.83 -17.13 13.36
C PRO A 3 -4.01 -18.42 13.52
N SER A 4 -4.43 -19.49 12.86
CA SER A 4 -3.64 -20.73 12.78
C SER A 4 -2.27 -20.38 12.18
N ARG A 5 -1.21 -20.66 12.94
CA ARG A 5 0.18 -20.37 12.58
C ARG A 5 0.69 -21.49 11.67
N SER A 6 1.20 -21.13 10.50
CA SER A 6 1.90 -22.05 9.60
C SER A 6 3.21 -21.36 9.18
N SER A 7 4.31 -21.74 9.83
CA SER A 7 5.65 -21.22 9.54
C SER A 7 6.41 -22.19 8.64
N SER A 8 7.22 -21.66 7.73
CA SER A 8 8.20 -22.34 6.87
C SER A 8 7.68 -23.05 5.60
N ARG A 9 8.58 -23.13 4.61
CA ARG A 9 8.43 -23.68 3.24
C ARG A 9 7.80 -25.08 3.17
N GLU A 10 7.88 -25.86 4.25
CA GLU A 10 7.35 -27.22 4.33
C GLU A 10 5.87 -27.25 4.76
N SER A 11 5.35 -26.15 5.32
CA SER A 11 3.95 -26.05 5.72
C SER A 11 2.97 -25.82 4.56
N LEU A 12 3.47 -25.63 3.33
CA LEU A 12 2.64 -25.52 2.12
C LEU A 12 2.13 -26.87 1.63
N LEU A 13 2.73 -27.99 2.05
CA LEU A 13 2.19 -29.34 1.82
C LEU A 13 0.96 -29.63 2.68
N LEU A 14 0.65 -28.76 3.65
CA LEU A 14 -0.57 -28.79 4.46
C LEU A 14 -1.66 -27.84 3.95
N LEU A 15 -1.57 -27.37 2.70
CA LEU A 15 -2.74 -26.91 1.96
C LEU A 15 -3.69 -28.11 1.70
N GLN A 16 -4.21 -28.76 2.75
CA GLN A 16 -5.55 -29.31 2.69
C GLN A 16 -6.44 -28.22 2.10
N PRO A 17 -7.23 -28.54 1.07
CA PRO A 17 -7.49 -27.61 -0.02
C PRO A 17 -8.08 -26.34 0.55
N LEU A 18 -7.25 -25.29 0.59
CA LEU A 18 -7.73 -23.96 0.96
C LEU A 18 -8.76 -23.65 -0.10
N ASP A 19 -10.03 -23.71 0.29
CA ASP A 19 -11.12 -23.52 -0.64
C ASP A 19 -11.16 -22.04 -1.03
N LEU A 20 -10.45 -21.72 -2.10
CA LEU A 20 -10.41 -20.41 -2.72
C LEU A 20 -11.63 -20.20 -3.63
N THR A 21 -12.52 -21.20 -3.74
CA THR A 21 -13.75 -21.07 -4.52
C THR A 21 -14.77 -20.30 -3.69
N GLY A 22 -14.99 -19.03 -4.05
CA GLY A 22 -15.99 -18.19 -3.40
C GLY A 22 -15.72 -16.69 -3.53
N ALA A 23 -16.80 -15.90 -3.56
CA ALA A 23 -16.74 -14.45 -3.76
C ALA A 23 -16.05 -13.67 -2.61
N ASN A 24 -15.80 -14.31 -1.46
CA ASN A 24 -15.37 -13.65 -0.22
C ASN A 24 -13.93 -13.98 0.19
N VAL A 25 -13.08 -14.39 -0.76
CA VAL A 25 -11.66 -14.62 -0.49
C VAL A 25 -10.91 -13.29 -0.52
N VAL A 26 -10.39 -12.86 0.63
CA VAL A 26 -9.54 -11.67 0.72
C VAL A 26 -8.11 -12.10 1.02
N VAL A 27 -7.24 -11.94 0.02
CA VAL A 27 -5.80 -12.10 0.17
C VAL A 27 -5.19 -10.72 0.31
N ARG A 28 -4.46 -10.45 1.39
CA ARG A 28 -3.92 -9.12 1.68
C ARG A 28 -2.52 -9.18 2.29
N PRO A 29 -1.63 -8.25 1.95
CA PRO A 29 -0.41 -8.08 2.73
C PRO A 29 -0.79 -7.69 4.16
N VAL A 30 -0.02 -8.16 5.14
CA VAL A 30 -0.17 -7.72 6.52
C VAL A 30 1.17 -7.31 7.07
N HIS A 31 1.16 -6.29 7.92
CA HIS A 31 2.38 -5.87 8.58
C HIS A 31 2.91 -6.99 9.48
N GLY A 32 4.24 -7.15 9.53
CA GLY A 32 4.88 -8.23 10.27
C GLY A 32 4.52 -8.24 11.77
N SER A 33 4.21 -7.07 12.33
CA SER A 33 3.72 -6.93 13.72
C SER A 33 2.39 -7.64 14.02
N ILE A 34 1.67 -8.12 13.02
CA ILE A 34 0.42 -8.88 13.19
C ILE A 34 0.68 -10.38 13.32
N VAL A 35 1.68 -10.89 12.62
CA VAL A 35 1.95 -12.34 12.48
C VAL A 35 3.20 -12.76 13.25
N GLY A 36 4.08 -11.80 13.59
CA GLY A 36 5.38 -12.06 14.23
C GLY A 36 6.51 -12.34 13.25
N GLU A 37 6.23 -12.33 11.95
CA GLU A 37 7.15 -12.70 10.88
C GLU A 37 7.36 -11.52 9.92
N LYS A 38 8.45 -11.53 9.14
CA LYS A 38 8.66 -10.52 8.08
C LYS A 38 7.87 -10.93 6.82
N HIS A 39 7.61 -9.95 5.95
CA HIS A 39 7.01 -10.15 4.62
C HIS A 39 5.72 -11.01 4.63
N CYS A 40 4.78 -10.68 5.52
CA CYS A 40 3.61 -11.51 5.74
C CYS A 40 2.40 -11.13 4.87
N PHE A 41 1.53 -12.11 4.66
CA PHE A 41 0.20 -11.91 4.10
C PHE A 41 -0.85 -12.74 4.85
N GLN A 42 -2.13 -12.41 4.65
CA GLN A 42 -3.25 -13.16 5.19
C GLN A 42 -4.22 -13.53 4.09
N VAL A 43 -4.82 -14.71 4.26
CA VAL A 43 -5.97 -15.16 3.49
C VAL A 43 -7.15 -15.23 4.45
N LEU A 44 -8.22 -14.52 4.09
CA LEU A 44 -9.50 -14.54 4.78
C LEU A 44 -10.49 -15.23 3.86
N THR A 45 -11.19 -16.24 4.36
CA THR A 45 -12.33 -16.85 3.67
C THR A 45 -13.49 -16.94 4.65
N GLY A 46 -14.68 -17.30 4.17
CA GLY A 46 -15.83 -17.55 5.06
C GLY A 46 -15.57 -18.64 6.12
N ARG A 47 -14.58 -19.51 5.90
CA ARG A 47 -14.23 -20.61 6.82
C ARG A 47 -13.17 -20.23 7.85
N GLY A 48 -12.42 -19.15 7.65
CA GLY A 48 -11.35 -18.79 8.59
C GLY A 48 -10.38 -17.73 8.09
N ARG A 49 -9.33 -17.56 8.88
CA ARG A 49 -8.25 -16.62 8.65
C ARG A 49 -6.92 -17.34 8.83
N TRP A 50 -6.08 -17.29 7.81
CA TRP A 50 -4.74 -17.85 7.80
C TRP A 50 -3.73 -16.75 7.58
N ALA A 51 -2.58 -16.85 8.24
CA ALA A 51 -1.48 -15.91 8.12
C ALA A 51 -0.21 -16.66 7.71
N PHE A 52 0.53 -16.07 6.77
CA PHE A 52 1.70 -16.67 6.15
C PHE A 52 2.86 -15.67 6.20
N GLY A 53 4.06 -16.16 6.54
CA GLY A 53 5.32 -15.42 6.39
C GLY A 53 6.02 -15.81 5.09
N CYS A 54 6.84 -14.92 4.53
CA CYS A 54 7.63 -15.16 3.32
C CYS A 54 9.10 -14.77 3.56
N ALA A 55 10.01 -15.31 2.77
CA ALA A 55 11.44 -15.00 2.85
C ALA A 55 11.78 -13.60 2.31
N SER A 56 10.96 -13.07 1.38
CA SER A 56 11.16 -11.74 0.79
C SER A 56 9.84 -11.05 0.42
N VAL A 57 9.92 -9.74 0.16
CA VAL A 57 8.81 -8.94 -0.37
C VAL A 57 8.35 -9.49 -1.73
N ALA A 58 9.28 -9.82 -2.61
CA ALA A 58 8.97 -10.34 -3.94
C ALA A 58 8.25 -11.70 -3.88
N GLU A 59 8.65 -12.58 -2.97
CA GLU A 59 7.96 -13.86 -2.75
C GLU A 59 6.53 -13.63 -2.21
N ARG A 60 6.39 -12.75 -1.21
CA ARG A 60 5.07 -12.37 -0.67
C ARG A 60 4.15 -11.85 -1.75
N ASP A 61 4.64 -10.92 -2.57
CA ASP A 61 3.82 -10.26 -3.59
C ASP A 61 3.42 -11.23 -4.70
N ARG A 62 4.33 -12.14 -5.09
CA ARG A 62 4.01 -13.24 -6.01
C ARG A 62 2.94 -14.17 -5.44
N TRP A 63 3.02 -14.54 -4.16
CA TRP A 63 1.99 -15.36 -3.51
C TRP A 63 0.63 -14.66 -3.46
N ILE A 64 0.61 -13.40 -3.03
CA ILE A 64 -0.61 -12.59 -2.99
C ILE A 64 -1.23 -12.53 -4.39
N GLU A 65 -0.43 -12.24 -5.42
CA GLU A 65 -0.92 -12.16 -6.80
C GLU A 65 -1.47 -13.49 -7.28
N THR A 66 -0.74 -14.59 -7.07
CA THR A 66 -1.14 -15.93 -7.47
C THR A 66 -2.47 -16.32 -6.83
N LEU A 67 -2.59 -16.16 -5.50
CA LEU A 67 -3.80 -16.52 -4.77
C LEU A 67 -4.99 -15.64 -5.16
N ARG A 68 -4.77 -14.35 -5.43
CA ARG A 68 -5.82 -13.45 -5.93
C ARG A 68 -6.30 -13.86 -7.31
N ARG A 69 -5.39 -14.21 -8.24
CA ARG A 69 -5.75 -14.70 -9.58
C ARG A 69 -6.50 -16.02 -9.50
N THR A 70 -6.08 -16.94 -8.64
CA THR A 70 -6.79 -18.22 -8.43
C THR A 70 -8.19 -18.01 -7.85
N ALA A 71 -8.35 -17.10 -6.89
CA ALA A 71 -9.65 -16.79 -6.29
C ALA A 71 -10.59 -16.02 -7.25
N GLN A 72 -10.02 -15.24 -8.18
CA GLN A 72 -10.78 -14.41 -9.12
C GLN A 72 -10.19 -14.54 -10.54
N PRO A 73 -10.36 -15.68 -11.22
CA PRO A 73 -9.73 -15.93 -12.53
C PRO A 73 -10.23 -14.97 -13.62
N ASN A 74 -11.47 -14.48 -13.49
CA ASN A 74 -12.07 -13.53 -14.41
C ASN A 74 -11.87 -12.06 -14.01
N LYS A 75 -11.03 -11.76 -12.99
CA LYS A 75 -10.87 -10.40 -12.44
C LYS A 75 -10.61 -9.34 -13.52
N ASP A 76 -9.79 -9.68 -14.51
CA ASP A 76 -9.42 -8.76 -15.58
C ASP A 76 -10.52 -8.58 -16.63
N ASN A 77 -11.45 -9.54 -16.76
CA ASN A 77 -12.54 -9.49 -17.73
C ASN A 77 -13.82 -8.84 -17.17
N CYS A 78 -13.81 -8.43 -15.92
CA CYS A 78 -14.96 -7.84 -15.25
C CYS A 78 -14.66 -6.41 -14.79
N GLU A 79 -15.71 -5.60 -14.77
CA GLU A 79 -15.66 -4.32 -14.07
C GLU A 79 -15.47 -4.58 -12.57
N ARG A 80 -14.56 -3.84 -11.94
CA ARG A 80 -14.23 -4.00 -10.53
C ARG A 80 -13.87 -2.68 -9.87
N LEU A 81 -13.97 -2.68 -8.55
CA LEU A 81 -13.52 -1.58 -7.71
C LEU A 81 -12.20 -1.95 -7.05
N GLU A 82 -11.15 -1.18 -7.32
CA GLU A 82 -9.87 -1.29 -6.62
C GLU A 82 -9.81 -0.23 -5.52
N LEU A 83 -9.69 -0.70 -4.28
CA LEU A 83 -9.69 0.13 -3.08
C LEU A 83 -8.31 0.12 -2.43
N ALA A 84 -7.82 1.30 -2.02
CA ALA A 84 -6.51 1.42 -1.38
C ALA A 84 -6.48 2.54 -0.33
N LEU A 85 -5.67 2.35 0.72
CA LEU A 85 -5.39 3.35 1.75
C LEU A 85 -3.87 3.56 1.83
N SER A 86 -3.43 4.80 1.68
CA SER A 86 -2.09 5.23 2.09
C SER A 86 -2.23 6.07 3.34
N LEU A 87 -1.53 5.72 4.42
CA LEU A 87 -1.63 6.41 5.70
C LEU A 87 -0.27 6.55 6.38
N TRP A 88 0.11 7.79 6.68
CA TRP A 88 1.16 8.13 7.61
C TRP A 88 0.59 8.29 9.02
N VAL A 89 1.20 7.61 9.98
CA VAL A 89 1.01 7.86 11.41
C VAL A 89 2.25 8.60 11.90
N TYR A 90 2.13 9.91 12.07
CA TYR A 90 3.29 10.76 12.41
C TYR A 90 3.58 10.72 13.90
N GLU A 91 2.71 11.33 14.70
CA GLU A 91 2.99 11.61 16.09
C GLU A 91 1.71 11.76 16.91
N ALA A 92 1.84 11.55 18.22
CA ALA A 92 0.80 11.80 19.20
C ALA A 92 1.32 12.71 20.30
N ARG A 93 0.39 13.42 20.93
CA ARG A 93 0.64 14.32 22.07
C ARG A 93 -0.39 14.09 23.17
N ASP A 94 -0.10 14.67 24.34
CA ASP A 94 -0.93 14.56 25.53
C ASP A 94 -1.15 13.10 25.98
N LEU A 95 -0.12 12.25 25.77
CA LEU A 95 -0.12 10.86 26.21
C LEU A 95 0.37 10.71 27.65
N PRO A 96 0.00 9.61 28.34
CA PRO A 96 0.61 9.25 29.61
C PRO A 96 2.14 9.15 29.47
N PRO A 97 2.92 9.91 30.26
CA PRO A 97 4.36 10.02 30.09
C PRO A 97 5.07 8.71 30.43
N ARG A 98 6.21 8.46 29.76
CA ARG A 98 7.07 7.28 29.96
C ARG A 98 6.37 5.93 29.76
N ARG A 99 5.20 5.90 29.11
CA ARG A 99 4.51 4.67 28.74
C ARG A 99 4.92 4.23 27.34
N ARG A 100 5.10 2.92 27.16
CA ARG A 100 5.37 2.33 25.85
C ARG A 100 4.04 2.12 25.11
N ILE A 101 3.87 2.84 24.02
CA ILE A 101 2.61 2.94 23.27
C ILE A 101 2.84 2.55 21.82
N ARG A 102 1.84 1.90 21.23
CA ARG A 102 1.73 1.60 19.80
C ARG A 102 0.35 2.00 19.30
N CYS A 103 0.24 2.29 18.01
CA CYS A 103 -1.04 2.56 17.35
C CYS A 103 -1.48 1.34 16.55
N HIS A 104 -2.74 0.93 16.69
CA HIS A 104 -3.38 -0.12 15.91
C HIS A 104 -4.27 0.52 14.84
N LEU A 105 -4.14 0.03 13.61
CA LEU A 105 -4.90 0.45 12.43
C LEU A 105 -6.00 -0.56 12.13
N HIS A 106 -7.25 -0.19 12.32
CA HIS A 106 -8.41 -1.03 11.98
C HIS A 106 -9.22 -0.43 10.84
N LEU A 107 -9.68 -1.28 9.91
CA LEU A 107 -10.67 -0.92 8.91
C LEU A 107 -11.93 -1.74 9.18
N ASP A 108 -13.05 -1.06 9.45
CA ASP A 108 -14.33 -1.66 9.88
C ASP A 108 -14.13 -2.78 10.93
N GLY A 109 -13.34 -2.47 11.97
CA GLY A 109 -13.03 -3.36 13.09
C GLY A 109 -11.97 -4.44 12.80
N THR A 110 -11.58 -4.65 11.55
CA THR A 110 -10.52 -5.60 11.21
C THR A 110 -9.14 -4.95 11.36
N LEU A 111 -8.23 -5.58 12.10
CA LEU A 111 -6.85 -5.09 12.24
C LEU A 111 -6.04 -5.27 10.93
N PHE A 112 -5.46 -4.18 10.42
CA PHE A 112 -4.64 -4.13 9.20
C PHE A 112 -3.17 -3.84 9.43
N ALA A 113 -2.83 -3.05 10.44
CA ALA A 113 -1.44 -2.73 10.77
C ALA A 113 -1.27 -2.33 12.24
N ARG A 114 -0.04 -2.30 12.71
CA ARG A 114 0.35 -1.69 13.98
C ARG A 114 1.66 -0.95 13.79
N THR A 115 1.79 0.23 14.40
CA THR A 115 3.08 0.91 14.47
C THR A 115 4.05 0.18 15.39
N THR A 116 5.32 0.57 15.34
CA THR A 116 6.30 0.16 16.36
C THR A 116 5.91 0.69 17.74
N ALA A 117 6.26 -0.06 18.79
CA ALA A 117 6.02 0.34 20.16
C ALA A 117 7.15 1.24 20.66
N LYS A 118 6.84 2.51 20.90
CA LYS A 118 7.78 3.55 21.33
C LYS A 118 7.39 4.10 22.70
N VAL A 119 8.35 4.59 23.46
CA VAL A 119 8.12 5.18 24.79
C VAL A 119 7.77 6.65 24.62
N ALA A 120 6.63 7.09 25.17
CA ALA A 120 6.25 8.49 25.21
C ALA A 120 7.25 9.30 26.05
N GLY A 121 7.57 10.52 25.58
CA GLY A 121 8.45 11.45 26.29
C GLY A 121 7.90 11.87 27.66
N ALA A 122 8.72 12.60 28.41
CA ALA A 122 8.28 13.16 29.70
C ALA A 122 7.11 14.15 29.52
N ASP A 123 7.07 14.84 28.39
CA ASP A 123 6.04 15.83 28.04
C ASP A 123 4.79 15.21 27.38
N GLY A 124 4.74 13.88 27.27
CA GLY A 124 3.60 13.15 26.68
C GLY A 124 3.58 13.12 25.15
N GLU A 125 4.66 13.56 24.49
CA GLU A 125 4.83 13.48 23.04
C GLU A 125 5.43 12.14 22.59
N LEU A 126 5.05 11.70 21.38
CA LEU A 126 5.52 10.45 20.80
C LEU A 126 5.52 10.50 19.28
N PHE A 127 6.69 10.29 18.65
CA PHE A 127 6.86 10.32 17.20
C PHE A 127 7.12 8.92 16.61
N TRP A 128 6.27 8.46 15.69
CA TRP A 128 6.45 7.25 14.89
C TRP A 128 7.06 7.54 13.54
N GLY A 129 6.40 8.37 12.72
CA GLY A 129 6.78 8.65 11.34
C GLY A 129 6.66 7.41 10.43
N GLU A 130 5.62 6.60 10.58
CA GLU A 130 5.47 5.32 9.86
C GLU A 130 4.41 5.40 8.75
N LEU A 131 4.75 4.88 7.56
CA LEU A 131 3.87 4.78 6.40
C LEU A 131 3.28 3.38 6.25
N PHE A 132 1.97 3.33 6.03
CA PHE A 132 1.23 2.13 5.68
C PHE A 132 0.60 2.27 4.30
N GLN A 133 0.95 1.37 3.38
CA GLN A 133 0.36 1.27 2.06
C GLN A 133 -0.46 -0.02 1.97
N LEU A 134 -1.78 0.11 1.97
CA LEU A 134 -2.72 -1.00 1.89
C LEU A 134 -3.46 -0.95 0.56
N ALA A 135 -3.31 -1.99 -0.25
CA ALA A 135 -3.91 -2.08 -1.58
C ALA A 135 -4.83 -3.30 -1.72
N ALA A 136 -5.78 -3.20 -2.65
CA ALA A 136 -6.85 -4.19 -2.87
C ALA A 136 -7.57 -4.54 -1.56
N LEU A 137 -8.04 -3.47 -0.90
CA LEU A 137 -8.85 -3.54 0.29
C LEU A 137 -10.25 -4.08 -0.04
N PRO A 138 -10.91 -4.80 0.88
CA PRO A 138 -12.35 -4.98 0.78
C PRO A 138 -13.06 -3.61 0.90
N PRO A 139 -14.35 -3.53 0.49
CA PRO A 139 -15.18 -2.36 0.77
C PRO A 139 -15.16 -2.05 2.27
N CYS A 140 -14.69 -0.86 2.62
CA CYS A 140 -14.60 -0.40 4.01
C CYS A 140 -15.19 1.00 4.13
N ARG A 141 -15.75 1.35 5.29
CA ARG A 141 -16.37 2.67 5.53
C ARG A 141 -15.62 3.51 6.56
N SER A 142 -14.95 2.86 7.50
CA SER A 142 -14.35 3.52 8.66
C SER A 142 -12.91 3.06 8.88
N LEU A 143 -12.07 4.02 9.26
CA LEU A 143 -10.72 3.83 9.76
C LEU A 143 -10.71 4.10 11.26
N THR A 144 -10.41 3.11 12.09
CA THR A 144 -10.23 3.29 13.54
C THR A 144 -8.76 3.18 13.92
N LEU A 145 -8.25 4.24 14.53
CA LEU A 145 -6.90 4.32 15.08
C LEU A 145 -6.98 4.19 16.59
N THR A 146 -6.31 3.19 17.17
CA THR A 146 -6.36 2.90 18.61
C THR A 146 -4.96 2.92 19.18
N LEU A 147 -4.70 3.78 20.16
CA LEU A 147 -3.47 3.74 20.94
C LEU A 147 -3.59 2.67 22.02
N CYS A 148 -2.67 1.72 22.03
CA CYS A 148 -2.60 0.64 23.02
C CYS A 148 -1.27 0.72 23.77
N ARG A 149 -1.28 0.34 25.05
CA ARG A 149 -0.03 0.10 25.77
C ARG A 149 0.59 -1.21 25.30
N ASP A 150 1.91 -1.25 25.29
CA ASP A 150 2.66 -2.39 24.77
C ASP A 150 2.53 -3.65 25.64
N ASP A 151 2.59 -3.44 26.95
CA ASP A 151 2.44 -4.46 28.00
C ASP A 151 1.01 -5.01 28.10
N GLN A 152 0.03 -4.21 27.69
CA GLN A 152 -1.39 -4.53 27.73
C GLN A 152 -2.03 -4.21 26.37
N ALA A 153 -1.58 -4.90 25.32
CA ALA A 153 -2.00 -4.63 23.93
C ALA A 153 -3.52 -4.70 23.69
N SER A 154 -4.27 -5.38 24.58
CA SER A 154 -5.74 -5.47 24.57
C SER A 154 -6.44 -4.24 25.19
N GLN A 155 -5.72 -3.43 25.98
CA GLN A 155 -6.28 -2.26 26.64
C GLN A 155 -6.00 -1.00 25.83
N ALA A 156 -7.05 -0.46 25.22
CA ALA A 156 -7.00 0.82 24.53
C ALA A 156 -6.80 1.97 25.53
N VAL A 157 -5.82 2.82 25.25
CA VAL A 157 -5.60 4.09 25.95
C VAL A 157 -6.59 5.13 25.42
N ALA A 158 -6.63 5.28 24.10
CA ALA A 158 -7.53 6.19 23.41
C ALA A 158 -7.73 5.74 21.97
N SER A 159 -8.81 6.19 21.33
CA SER A 159 -9.07 5.87 19.93
C SER A 159 -9.80 6.98 19.19
N VAL A 160 -9.69 6.98 17.86
CA VAL A 160 -10.51 7.81 16.97
C VAL A 160 -10.98 6.96 15.80
N THR A 161 -12.19 7.25 15.33
CA THR A 161 -12.74 6.67 14.10
C THR A 161 -12.96 7.78 13.09
N VAL A 162 -12.34 7.62 11.91
CA VAL A 162 -12.38 8.56 10.79
C VAL A 162 -13.16 7.89 9.65
N PRO A 163 -14.22 8.54 9.11
CA PRO A 163 -14.89 8.03 7.91
C PRO A 163 -13.92 8.00 6.73
N LEU A 164 -13.85 6.89 5.99
CA LEU A 164 -12.98 6.79 4.81
C LEU A 164 -13.41 7.74 3.70
N ALA A 165 -14.70 8.12 3.65
CA ALA A 165 -15.20 9.16 2.75
C ALA A 165 -14.50 10.51 2.97
N GLU A 166 -14.10 10.84 4.20
CA GLU A 166 -13.33 12.04 4.51
C GLU A 166 -11.95 12.00 3.83
N LEU A 167 -11.26 10.85 3.91
CA LEU A 167 -9.96 10.64 3.29
C LEU A 167 -10.03 10.46 1.77
N ALA A 168 -11.23 10.25 1.22
CA ALA A 168 -11.49 10.15 -0.22
C ALA A 168 -11.94 11.48 -0.85
N ALA A 169 -12.39 12.44 -0.04
CA ALA A 169 -12.96 13.69 -0.50
C ALA A 169 -11.96 14.54 -1.31
N THR A 170 -10.66 14.43 -1.04
CA THR A 170 -9.61 15.20 -1.73
C THR A 170 -8.67 14.30 -2.53
N ARG A 171 -8.23 14.81 -3.70
CA ARG A 171 -7.19 14.13 -4.49
C ARG A 171 -5.82 14.12 -3.80
N GLN A 172 -5.54 15.10 -2.96
CA GLN A 172 -4.33 15.17 -2.16
C GLN A 172 -4.54 14.42 -0.82
N PRO A 173 -3.50 13.81 -0.24
CA PRO A 173 -3.59 13.24 1.10
C PRO A 173 -3.95 14.28 2.15
N LEU A 174 -4.97 14.00 2.95
CA LEU A 174 -5.43 14.85 4.04
C LEU A 174 -4.54 14.65 5.25
N GLU A 175 -3.91 15.73 5.72
CA GLU A 175 -3.13 15.76 6.97
C GLU A 175 -3.87 16.53 8.05
N ARG A 176 -4.05 15.91 9.23
CA ARG A 176 -4.80 16.51 10.33
C ARG A 176 -4.40 15.91 11.69
N TRP A 177 -4.59 16.72 12.74
CA TRP A 177 -4.64 16.28 14.13
C TRP A 177 -6.04 15.80 14.49
N TYR A 178 -6.16 14.53 14.88
CA TYR A 178 -7.41 13.94 15.34
C TYR A 178 -7.38 13.82 16.87
N PRO A 179 -8.32 14.48 17.58
CA PRO A 179 -8.50 14.25 19.01
C PRO A 179 -9.00 12.81 19.24
N LEU A 180 -8.45 12.15 20.25
CA LEU A 180 -8.77 10.77 20.57
C LEU A 180 -9.73 10.73 21.76
N SER A 181 -10.71 9.85 21.69
CA SER A 181 -11.55 9.50 22.85
C SER A 181 -10.75 8.60 23.78
N ALA A 182 -10.38 9.11 24.96
CA ALA A 182 -9.68 8.35 25.98
C ALA A 182 -10.64 7.45 26.77
N ALA A 183 -10.21 6.24 27.13
CA ALA A 183 -11.00 5.31 27.94
C ALA A 183 -11.06 5.70 29.43
N GLY A 184 -10.40 6.79 29.84
CA GLY A 184 -10.40 7.31 31.20
C GLY A 184 -10.25 8.83 31.20
N ALA A 185 -11.00 9.49 32.08
CA ALA A 185 -11.05 10.94 32.23
C ALA A 185 -9.70 11.50 32.73
N GLY A 186 -8.82 11.88 31.80
CA GLY A 186 -7.68 12.75 32.07
C GLY A 186 -7.98 14.18 31.65
N GLU A 187 -7.33 15.17 32.26
CA GLU A 187 -7.51 16.61 31.97
C GLU A 187 -7.14 17.01 30.53
N ARG A 188 -6.24 16.28 29.86
CA ARG A 188 -5.83 16.54 28.47
C ARG A 188 -6.28 15.42 27.55
N VAL A 189 -6.90 15.81 26.44
CA VAL A 189 -7.40 14.90 25.40
C VAL A 189 -6.24 14.51 24.48
N PRO A 190 -5.82 13.23 24.45
CA PRO A 190 -4.76 12.79 23.55
C PRO A 190 -5.11 13.11 22.10
N ALA A 191 -4.12 13.48 21.29
CA ALA A 191 -4.33 13.74 19.87
C ALA A 191 -3.30 13.00 19.02
N LEU A 192 -3.69 12.62 17.80
CA LEU A 192 -2.86 11.89 16.84
C LEU A 192 -2.81 12.63 15.50
N ARG A 193 -1.62 12.94 15.00
CA ARG A 193 -1.40 13.50 13.68
C ARG A 193 -1.24 12.38 12.65
N VAL A 194 -2.12 12.38 11.66
CA VAL A 194 -2.03 11.44 10.54
C VAL A 194 -2.19 12.17 9.21
N ARG A 195 -1.60 11.59 8.17
CA ARG A 195 -1.79 12.01 6.78
C ARG A 195 -2.23 10.82 5.94
N GLY A 196 -3.44 10.88 5.41
CA GLY A 196 -4.08 9.74 4.75
C GLY A 196 -4.74 10.07 3.42
N ARG A 197 -4.83 9.07 2.55
CA ARG A 197 -5.66 9.12 1.35
C ARG A 197 -6.32 7.77 1.13
N TYR A 198 -7.64 7.77 1.02
CA TYR A 198 -8.40 6.62 0.56
C TYR A 198 -8.68 6.79 -0.94
N ARG A 199 -8.33 5.78 -1.74
CA ARG A 199 -8.52 5.77 -3.19
C ARG A 199 -9.53 4.69 -3.54
N GLU A 200 -10.55 5.11 -4.28
CA GLU A 200 -11.51 4.24 -4.93
C GLU A 200 -11.34 4.42 -6.43
N VAL A 201 -10.96 3.34 -7.11
CA VAL A 201 -10.70 3.34 -8.55
C VAL A 201 -11.57 2.29 -9.21
N LYS A 202 -12.44 2.73 -10.11
CA LYS A 202 -13.21 1.86 -10.96
C LYS A 202 -12.33 1.38 -12.12
N VAL A 203 -12.10 0.07 -12.19
CA VAL A 203 -11.33 -0.58 -13.26
C VAL A 203 -12.31 -1.31 -14.17
N LEU A 204 -12.25 -1.00 -15.46
CA LEU A 204 -13.10 -1.60 -16.49
C LEU A 204 -12.56 -2.97 -16.90
N PRO A 205 -13.36 -3.80 -17.60
CA PRO A 205 -12.85 -5.00 -18.26
C PRO A 205 -11.65 -4.69 -19.16
N ILE A 206 -10.65 -5.56 -19.17
CA ILE A 206 -9.36 -5.36 -19.85
C ILE A 206 -9.52 -5.03 -21.34
N VAL A 207 -10.54 -5.60 -21.99
CA VAL A 207 -10.87 -5.33 -23.40
C VAL A 207 -11.15 -3.85 -23.67
N ARG A 208 -11.64 -3.09 -22.68
CA ARG A 208 -11.92 -1.65 -22.81
C ARG A 208 -10.65 -0.81 -22.85
N TYR A 209 -9.52 -1.35 -22.42
CA TYR A 209 -8.22 -0.67 -22.47
C TYR A 209 -7.38 -1.06 -23.69
N LYS A 210 -7.90 -1.89 -24.60
CA LYS A 210 -7.14 -2.41 -25.74
C LYS A 210 -6.59 -1.30 -26.63
N GLU A 211 -7.45 -0.37 -27.06
CA GLU A 211 -7.04 0.75 -27.93
C GLU A 211 -6.01 1.66 -27.25
N LEU A 212 -6.17 1.91 -25.94
CA LEU A 212 -5.20 2.68 -25.16
C LEU A 212 -3.86 1.95 -25.05
N ALA A 213 -3.89 0.64 -24.81
CA ALA A 213 -2.68 -0.17 -24.75
C ALA A 213 -1.96 -0.15 -26.11
N GLU A 214 -2.69 -0.36 -27.21
CA GLU A 214 -2.15 -0.27 -28.57
C GLU A 214 -1.54 1.10 -28.84
N PHE A 215 -2.24 2.19 -28.49
CA PHE A 215 -1.71 3.54 -28.63
C PHE A 215 -0.39 3.71 -27.86
N ILE A 216 -0.33 3.30 -26.60
CA ILE A 216 0.91 3.36 -25.81
C ILE A 216 2.01 2.50 -26.47
N THR A 217 1.69 1.29 -26.92
CA THR A 217 2.62 0.36 -27.56
C THR A 217 3.24 0.91 -28.84
N PHE A 218 2.48 1.62 -29.66
CA PHE A 218 2.94 2.15 -30.95
C PHE A 218 3.45 3.60 -30.88
N HIS A 219 3.04 4.38 -29.88
CA HIS A 219 3.32 5.82 -29.80
C HIS A 219 4.03 6.25 -28.51
N TYR A 220 4.60 5.33 -27.72
CA TYR A 220 5.31 5.68 -26.48
C TYR A 220 6.40 6.74 -26.66
N ARG A 221 7.10 6.77 -27.81
CA ARG A 221 8.18 7.74 -28.07
C ARG A 221 7.64 9.17 -28.09
N GLU A 222 6.61 9.40 -28.91
CA GLU A 222 5.96 10.71 -29.01
C GLU A 222 5.27 11.09 -27.69
N LEU A 223 4.64 10.12 -27.03
CA LEU A 223 4.01 10.31 -25.73
C LEU A 223 5.02 10.81 -24.68
N CYS A 224 6.16 10.14 -24.54
CA CYS A 224 7.22 10.55 -23.61
C CYS A 224 7.78 11.93 -23.97
N ALA A 225 8.07 12.18 -25.25
CA ALA A 225 8.61 13.46 -25.71
C ALA A 225 7.69 14.65 -25.39
N ARG A 226 6.36 14.46 -25.49
CA ARG A 226 5.37 15.51 -25.17
C ARG A 226 5.07 15.63 -23.68
N LEU A 227 5.05 14.52 -22.94
CA LEU A 227 4.71 14.51 -21.51
C LEU A 227 5.87 14.93 -20.62
N GLU A 228 7.10 14.52 -20.93
CA GLU A 228 8.25 14.76 -20.08
C GLU A 228 8.49 16.25 -19.72
N PRO A 229 8.39 17.22 -20.66
CA PRO A 229 8.58 18.63 -20.32
C PRO A 229 7.39 19.24 -19.58
N THR A 230 6.21 18.62 -19.63
CA THR A 230 4.97 19.18 -19.06
C THR A 230 4.62 18.58 -17.70
N ILE A 231 5.04 17.35 -17.42
CA ILE A 231 4.73 16.64 -16.20
C ILE A 231 5.67 17.05 -15.06
N ALA A 232 5.10 17.31 -13.87
CA ALA A 232 5.90 17.63 -12.70
C ALA A 232 6.82 16.45 -12.32
N VAL A 233 8.03 16.76 -11.86
CA VAL A 233 9.07 15.78 -11.48
C VAL A 233 8.53 14.64 -10.62
N ARG A 234 7.70 14.95 -9.63
CA ARG A 234 7.10 13.97 -8.70
C ARG A 234 6.18 12.92 -9.36
N HIS A 235 5.73 13.16 -10.59
CA HIS A 235 4.82 12.26 -11.32
C HIS A 235 5.53 11.47 -12.42
N LYS A 236 6.78 11.80 -12.74
CA LYS A 236 7.58 11.08 -13.75
C LYS A 236 7.81 9.62 -13.37
N GLU A 237 8.04 9.36 -12.08
CA GLU A 237 8.23 8.00 -11.55
C GLU A 237 6.96 7.15 -11.72
N GLU A 238 5.79 7.66 -11.29
CA GLU A 238 4.52 6.96 -11.44
C GLU A 238 4.17 6.69 -12.93
N LEU A 239 4.45 7.67 -13.81
CA LEU A 239 4.25 7.52 -15.24
C LEU A 239 5.21 6.49 -15.86
N ALA A 240 6.51 6.57 -15.56
CA ALA A 240 7.53 5.67 -16.09
C ALA A 240 7.22 4.21 -15.70
N GLY A 241 6.97 3.94 -14.43
CA GLY A 241 6.60 2.60 -13.98
C GLY A 241 5.30 2.10 -14.61
N ALA A 242 4.32 2.98 -14.83
CA ALA A 242 3.09 2.60 -15.54
C ALA A 242 3.37 2.22 -17.01
N LEU A 243 4.19 2.99 -17.71
CA LEU A 243 4.57 2.70 -19.10
C LEU A 243 5.37 1.41 -19.20
N VAL A 244 6.35 1.19 -18.32
CA VAL A 244 7.13 -0.06 -18.26
C VAL A 244 6.19 -1.26 -18.10
N ARG A 245 5.25 -1.21 -17.14
CA ARG A 245 4.29 -2.31 -16.90
C ARG A 245 3.40 -2.59 -18.11
N VAL A 246 2.87 -1.55 -18.75
CA VAL A 246 2.05 -1.72 -19.97
C VAL A 246 2.88 -2.31 -21.11
N LEU A 247 4.05 -1.73 -21.39
CA LEU A 247 4.90 -2.15 -22.49
C LEU A 247 5.52 -3.53 -22.25
N GLN A 248 5.70 -3.94 -20.99
CA GLN A 248 6.07 -5.31 -20.63
C GLN A 248 4.96 -6.28 -21.03
N SER A 249 3.70 -5.94 -20.72
CA SER A 249 2.55 -6.78 -21.08
C SER A 249 2.33 -6.91 -22.59
N THR A 250 2.76 -5.93 -23.38
CA THR A 250 2.67 -5.94 -24.86
C THR A 250 3.97 -6.35 -25.55
N GLY A 251 5.00 -6.77 -24.80
CA GLY A 251 6.29 -7.22 -25.36
C GLY A 251 7.19 -6.13 -25.96
N LYS A 252 7.00 -4.86 -25.58
CA LYS A 252 7.77 -3.69 -26.06
C LYS A 252 8.68 -3.05 -25.02
N ALA A 253 8.68 -3.48 -23.75
CA ALA A 253 9.47 -2.86 -22.69
C ALA A 253 10.97 -2.72 -23.03
N LYS A 254 11.59 -3.76 -23.60
CA LYS A 254 13.00 -3.71 -24.01
C LYS A 254 13.26 -2.61 -25.05
N SER A 255 12.46 -2.55 -26.11
CA SER A 255 12.59 -1.52 -27.15
C SER A 255 12.37 -0.12 -26.57
N PHE A 256 11.38 0.02 -25.71
CA PHE A 256 11.08 1.26 -25.01
C PHE A 256 12.26 1.79 -24.18
N LEU A 257 12.89 0.94 -23.36
CA LEU A 257 14.03 1.34 -22.54
C LEU A 257 15.25 1.72 -23.39
N ILE A 258 15.50 0.98 -24.48
CA ILE A 258 16.56 1.34 -25.44
C ILE A 258 16.28 2.69 -26.07
N ASP A 259 15.06 2.91 -26.56
CA ASP A 259 14.68 4.15 -27.24
C ASP A 259 14.76 5.37 -26.32
N LEU A 260 14.33 5.23 -25.06
CA LEU A 260 14.47 6.28 -24.05
C LEU A 260 15.94 6.56 -23.74
N GLY A 261 16.76 5.52 -23.63
CA GLY A 261 18.20 5.66 -23.42
C GLY A 261 18.87 6.42 -24.56
N VAL A 262 18.58 6.05 -25.82
CA VAL A 262 19.11 6.71 -27.01
C VAL A 262 18.63 8.17 -27.09
N ALA A 263 17.34 8.43 -26.86
CA ALA A 263 16.81 9.80 -26.87
C ALA A 263 17.44 10.69 -25.78
N GLU A 264 17.82 10.10 -24.64
CA GLU A 264 18.55 10.81 -23.59
C GLU A 264 20.01 11.08 -24.01
N LEU A 265 20.68 10.12 -24.66
CA LEU A 265 22.03 10.32 -25.21
C LEU A 265 22.05 11.45 -26.25
N ASP A 266 21.12 11.42 -27.21
CA ASP A 266 21.01 12.44 -28.27
C ASP A 266 20.73 13.86 -27.71
N ARG A 267 20.19 13.95 -26.49
CA ARG A 267 19.90 15.23 -25.83
C ARG A 267 21.15 15.89 -25.24
N PHE A 268 22.18 15.10 -24.96
CA PHE A 268 23.37 15.51 -24.22
C PHE A 268 24.63 15.17 -25.02
N ASP A 269 24.83 15.81 -26.18
CA ASP A 269 26.03 15.68 -27.03
C ASP A 269 27.35 15.63 -26.21
N GLU A 270 27.84 16.79 -25.75
CA GLU A 270 29.15 16.92 -25.06
C GLU A 270 29.03 16.90 -23.52
N ARG A 271 27.81 16.70 -22.98
CA ARG A 271 27.53 16.76 -21.54
C ARG A 271 27.26 15.38 -20.94
N GLU A 272 28.11 14.42 -21.28
CA GLU A 272 28.04 13.03 -20.80
C GLU A 272 27.89 12.92 -19.27
N ALA A 273 28.50 13.86 -18.52
CA ALA A 273 28.43 13.90 -17.07
C ALA A 273 27.02 14.18 -16.48
N LEU A 274 26.03 14.59 -17.29
CA LEU A 274 24.65 14.84 -16.89
C LEU A 274 23.69 13.73 -17.32
N ILE A 275 24.14 12.81 -18.16
CA ILE A 275 23.32 11.68 -18.66
C ILE A 275 22.95 10.80 -17.46
N PHE A 276 21.67 10.46 -17.37
CA PHE A 276 21.08 9.65 -16.29
C PHE A 276 21.17 10.24 -14.87
N ARG A 277 21.45 11.54 -14.73
CA ARG A 277 21.42 12.24 -13.42
C ARG A 277 20.17 13.10 -13.21
N GLU A 278 19.48 13.45 -14.28
CA GLU A 278 18.26 14.24 -14.20
C GLU A 278 17.03 13.39 -13.88
N ASN A 279 15.99 14.05 -13.35
CA ASN A 279 14.68 13.44 -13.17
C ASN A 279 13.94 13.38 -14.52
N THR A 280 14.35 12.45 -15.37
CA THR A 280 13.79 12.17 -16.70
C THR A 280 12.96 10.90 -16.67
N LEU A 281 12.14 10.65 -17.70
CA LEU A 281 11.41 9.37 -17.79
C LEU A 281 12.38 8.22 -18.03
N ALA A 282 13.51 8.46 -18.70
CA ALA A 282 14.55 7.45 -18.92
C ALA A 282 15.12 6.91 -17.60
N THR A 283 15.55 7.79 -16.69
CA THR A 283 16.12 7.35 -15.39
C THR A 283 15.09 6.61 -14.55
N LYS A 284 13.85 7.11 -14.50
CA LYS A 284 12.78 6.46 -13.74
C LYS A 284 12.30 5.14 -14.32
N ALA A 285 12.36 4.98 -15.64
CA ALA A 285 11.95 3.73 -16.30
C ALA A 285 12.98 2.61 -16.12
N ILE A 286 14.26 2.94 -16.01
CA ILE A 286 15.34 1.96 -15.78
C ILE A 286 15.28 1.36 -14.37
N ASP A 287 14.79 2.13 -13.39
CA ASP A 287 14.70 1.71 -11.99
C ASP A 287 13.53 0.72 -11.73
N GLU A 288 12.57 0.56 -12.65
CA GLU A 288 11.36 -0.27 -12.54
C GLU A 288 11.49 -1.67 -13.16
#